data_AF-A0A7X9L6S3-F1
#
_entry.id   AF-A0A7X9L6S3-F1
#
_cell.length_a   1.000
_cell.length_b   1.000
_cell.length_c   1.000
_cell.angle_alpha   90.00
_cell.angle_beta   90.00
_cell.angle_gamma   90.00
#
_symmetry.space_group_name_H-M   'P 1'
#
loop_
_entity.id
_entity.type
_entity.pdbx_description
1 polymer ?
#
loop_
_entity_poly.entity_id
_entity_poly.type
_entity_poly.pdbx_seq_one_letter_code
_entity_poly.pdbx_strand_id
1 'polypeptide(L)' 'MEYLALEDVLNLIEDLGVGPIRDVGLLDSAVHRPQASVFGEDAYPGLDDKAA' A
#
# COMPACT_ATOMS: atom_id res chain seq x y z
N MET A 1 4.44 -4.97 -13.07
CA MET A 1 4.52 -4.09 -11.88
C MET A 1 4.27 -4.99 -10.69
N GLU A 2 5.20 -5.06 -9.76
CA GLU A 2 5.06 -5.85 -8.53
C GLU A 2 4.47 -4.94 -7.46
N TYR A 3 3.45 -5.41 -6.77
CA TYR A 3 2.78 -4.65 -5.72
C TYR A 3 3.04 -5.33 -4.38
N LEU A 4 3.19 -4.53 -3.34
CA LEU A 4 3.35 -5.04 -1.98
C LEU A 4 2.04 -5.69 -1.52
N ALA A 5 2.15 -6.82 -0.85
CA ALA A 5 1.09 -7.39 -0.05
C ALA A 5 1.14 -6.84 1.37
N LEU A 6 0.04 -7.01 2.12
CA LEU A 6 -0.02 -6.59 3.52
C LEU A 6 1.10 -7.24 4.36
N GLU A 7 1.40 -8.51 4.09
CA GLU A 7 2.47 -9.26 4.77
C GLU A 7 3.86 -8.63 4.57
N ASP A 8 4.16 -8.13 3.37
CA ASP A 8 5.43 -7.46 3.07
C ASP A 8 5.59 -6.19 3.92
N VAL A 9 4.49 -5.44 4.07
CA VAL A 9 4.48 -4.19 4.83
C VAL A 9 4.56 -4.45 6.33
N LEU A 10 3.93 -5.51 6.84
CA LEU A 10 4.05 -5.90 8.24
C LEU A 10 5.49 -6.32 8.59
N ASN A 11 6.14 -7.13 7.73
CA ASN A 11 7.54 -7.50 7.90
C ASN A 11 8.45 -6.26 7.91
N LEU A 12 8.21 -5.31 7.00
CA LEU A 12 8.98 -4.07 6.93
C LEU A 12 8.81 -3.19 8.18
N ILE A 13 7.60 -3.14 8.75
CA ILE A 13 7.31 -2.40 9.99
C ILE A 13 8.09 -2.99 11.16
N GLU A 14 8.14 -4.32 11.27
CA GLU A 14 8.93 -5.02 12.29
C GLU A 14 10.44 -4.78 12.09
N ASP A 15 10.94 -4.93 10.87
CA ASP A 15 12.36 -4.75 10.52
C ASP A 15 12.85 -3.32 10.82
N LEU A 16 12.01 -2.32 10.52
CA LEU A 16 12.32 -0.91 10.78
C LEU A 16 12.06 -0.50 12.24
N GLY A 17 11.47 -1.38 13.06
CA GLY A 17 11.10 -1.06 14.44
C GLY A 17 10.11 0.10 14.55
N VAL A 18 9.31 0.34 13.51
CA VAL A 18 8.32 1.43 13.48
C VAL A 18 6.97 0.93 13.97
N GLY A 19 6.20 1.78 14.65
CA GLY A 19 4.91 1.40 15.20
C GLY A 19 4.60 2.07 16.53
N PRO A 20 3.55 1.61 17.23
CA PRO A 20 2.67 0.49 16.89
C PRO A 20 1.75 0.81 15.70
N ILE A 21 1.30 -0.24 14.98
CA ILE A 21 0.27 -0.10 13.94
C ILE A 21 -1.02 0.38 14.61
N ARG A 22 -1.52 1.53 14.16
CA ARG A 22 -2.74 2.11 14.72
C ARG A 22 -4.00 1.39 14.26
N ASP A 23 -4.04 0.95 13.00
CA ASP A 23 -5.16 0.25 12.39
C ASP A 23 -4.68 -0.58 11.19
N VAL A 24 -4.81 -1.90 11.28
CA VAL A 24 -4.38 -2.85 10.24
C VAL A 24 -5.28 -2.76 9.00
N GLY A 25 -6.57 -2.49 9.15
CA GLY A 25 -7.50 -2.36 8.02
C GLY A 25 -7.25 -1.09 7.20
N LEU A 26 -6.85 0.01 7.85
CA LEU A 26 -6.41 1.22 7.15
C LEU A 26 -5.07 1.01 6.43
N LEU A 27 -4.16 0.24 7.03
CA LEU A 27 -2.88 -0.13 6.40
C LEU A 27 -3.13 -0.97 5.15
N ASP A 28 -3.94 -2.01 5.26
CA ASP A 28 -4.32 -2.89 4.14
C ASP A 28 -5.00 -2.11 3.00
N SER A 29 -5.91 -1.20 3.34
CA SER A 29 -6.57 -0.34 2.36
C SER A 29 -5.57 0.54 1.62
N ALA A 30 -4.54 1.06 2.29
CA ALA A 30 -3.52 1.90 1.67
C ALA A 30 -2.63 1.09 0.71
N VAL A 31 -2.25 -0.14 1.09
CA VAL A 31 -1.44 -1.05 0.26
C VAL A 31 -2.13 -1.42 -1.06
N HIS A 32 -3.47 -1.46 -1.06
CA HIS A 32 -4.26 -1.78 -2.26
C HIS A 32 -4.56 -0.57 -3.16
N ARG A 33 -4.41 0.68 -2.68
CA ARG A 33 -4.68 1.90 -3.50
C ARG A 33 -3.93 1.93 -4.83
N PRO A 34 -2.63 1.58 -4.90
CA PRO A 34 -1.85 1.65 -6.14
C PRO A 34 -2.37 0.77 -7.28
N GLN A 35 -3.26 -0.18 -6.98
CA GLN A 35 -3.91 -1.07 -7.95
C GLN A 35 -5.34 -0.64 -8.30
N ALA A 36 -5.87 0.40 -7.65
CA ALA A 36 -7.24 0.83 -7.85
C ALA A 36 -7.44 1.39 -9.26
N SER A 37 -8.62 1.16 -9.82
CA SER A 37 -9.03 1.73 -11.11
C SER A 37 -10.30 2.55 -10.93
N VAL A 38 -10.41 3.68 -11.62
CA VAL A 38 -11.58 4.56 -11.59
C VAL A 38 -12.09 4.70 -13.02
N PHE A 39 -13.37 4.40 -13.25
CA PHE A 39 -14.00 4.37 -14.57
C PHE A 39 -13.29 3.49 -15.62
N GLY A 40 -12.58 2.45 -15.17
CA GLY A 40 -11.86 1.51 -16.05
C GLY A 40 -10.44 1.96 -16.41
N GLU A 41 -9.99 3.10 -15.91
CA GLU A 41 -8.61 3.58 -16.05
C GLU A 41 -7.86 3.42 -14.72
N ASP A 42 -6.54 3.18 -14.79
CA ASP A 42 -5.69 3.11 -13.60
C ASP A 42 -5.79 4.43 -12.82
N ALA A 43 -6.15 4.36 -11.54
CA ALA A 43 -6.32 5.54 -10.71
C ALA A 43 -4.99 6.24 -10.41
N TYR A 44 -3.88 5.50 -10.53
CA TYR A 44 -2.53 5.96 -10.23
C TYR A 44 -1.61 5.62 -11.41
N PRO A 45 -1.68 6.33 -12.55
CA PRO A 45 -0.95 5.95 -13.76
C PRO A 45 0.58 6.10 -13.62
N GLY A 46 1.07 6.98 -12.73
CA GLY A 46 2.48 7.17 -12.43
C GLY A 46 2.97 6.39 -11.21
N LEU A 47 4.29 6.13 -11.16
CA LEU A 47 4.93 5.48 -10.00
C LEU A 47 4.84 6.36 -8.74
N ASP A 48 4.99 7.67 -8.90
CA ASP A 48 4.85 8.64 -7.81
C ASP A 48 3.41 8.69 -7.27
N ASP A 49 2.43 8.55 -8.16
CA ASP A 49 1.01 8.50 -7.78
C ASP A 49 0.72 7.23 -6.96
N LYS A 50 1.34 6.10 -7.33
CA LYS A 50 1.23 4.81 -6.61
C LYS A 50 1.95 4.79 -5.26
N ALA A 51 2.78 5.78 -4.96
CA ALA A 51 3.57 5.84 -3.73
C ALA A 51 3.05 6.87 -2.71
N ALA A 52 2.05 7.68 -3.08
CA ALA A 52 1.46 8.75 -2.25
C ALA A 52 0.34 8.23 -1.32
#